data_AF-A0A349URK4-F1
#
_entry.id   AF-A0A349URK4-F1
#
_cell.length_a   1.000
_cell.length_b   1.000
_cell.length_c   1.000
_cell.angle_alpha   90.00
_cell.angle_beta   90.00
_cell.angle_gamma   90.00
#
_symmetry.space_group_name_H-M   'P 1'
#
loop_
_entity.id
_entity.type
_entity.pdbx_description
1 polymer ?
#
loop_
_entity_poly.entity_id
_entity_poly.type
_entity_poly.pdbx_seq_one_letter_code
_entity_poly.pdbx_strand_id
1 'polypeptide(L)'
;MQRLGTSTAVLLTLAALTAPARAWLGMGHDLAARTAVEALPENFPPFFRAGVEQIAHASLDPDLFTRPLGGKQVHAAEAPEHYFDLELFALSELPETRYEFMGRLSERKLAPAKVGLLP
;
A
#
# COMPACT_ATOMS: atom_id res chain seq x y z
N MET A 1 3.85 -3.88 42.73
CA MET A 1 3.81 -5.03 41.80
C MET A 1 2.79 -4.85 40.66
N GLN A 2 1.63 -4.21 40.86
CA GLN A 2 0.63 -4.01 39.79
C GLN A 2 1.08 -3.13 38.60
N ARG A 3 1.90 -2.09 38.82
CA ARG A 3 2.37 -1.17 37.76
C ARG A 3 3.36 -1.81 36.75
N LEU A 4 4.02 -2.90 37.15
CA LEU A 4 4.96 -3.62 36.29
C LEU A 4 4.21 -4.49 35.27
N GLY A 5 3.08 -5.09 35.66
CA GLY A 5 2.25 -5.92 34.79
C GLY A 5 1.52 -5.13 33.70
N THR A 6 1.01 -3.94 34.02
CA THR A 6 0.34 -3.06 33.06
C THR A 6 1.29 -2.49 32.00
N SER A 7 2.52 -2.14 32.39
CA SER A 7 3.52 -1.61 31.44
C SER A 7 3.97 -2.67 30.43
N THR A 8 4.16 -3.92 30.89
CA THR A 8 4.50 -5.05 30.02
C THR A 8 3.35 -5.41 29.09
N ALA A 9 2.10 -5.41 29.57
CA ALA A 9 0.93 -5.67 28.74
C ALA A 9 0.74 -4.61 27.63
N VAL A 10 0.95 -3.33 27.94
CA VAL A 10 0.90 -2.24 26.95
C VAL A 10 1.98 -2.41 25.89
N LEU A 11 3.23 -2.72 26.29
CA LEU A 11 4.33 -2.95 25.35
C LEU A 11 4.10 -4.18 24.45
N LEU A 12 3.54 -5.26 24.99
CA LEU A 12 3.20 -6.46 24.22
C LEU A 12 2.07 -6.19 23.21
N THR A 13 1.05 -5.42 23.61
CA THR A 13 -0.02 -5.00 22.69
C THR A 13 0.52 -4.09 21.58
N LEU A 14 1.36 -3.11 21.92
CA LEU A 14 2.03 -2.25 20.93
C LEU A 14 2.93 -3.05 19.98
N ALA A 15 3.65 -4.06 20.47
CA ALA A 15 4.47 -4.94 19.64
C ALA A 15 3.60 -5.81 18.71
N ALA A 16 2.48 -6.35 19.18
CA ALA A 16 1.55 -7.11 18.36
C ALA A 16 0.92 -6.26 17.24
N LEU A 17 0.72 -4.96 17.48
CA LEU A 17 0.25 -4.00 16.47
C LEU A 17 1.30 -3.67 15.39
N THR A 18 2.55 -4.10 15.52
CA THR A 18 3.58 -3.93 14.45
C THR A 18 3.58 -5.07 13.42
N ALA A 19 2.94 -6.21 13.72
CA ALA A 19 2.77 -7.31 12.77
C ALA A 19 2.15 -6.90 11.41
N PRO A 20 1.10 -6.06 11.32
CA PRO A 20 0.54 -5.64 10.03
C PRO A 20 1.52 -4.84 9.17
N ALA A 21 2.50 -4.15 9.76
CA ALA A 21 3.51 -3.43 8.97
C ALA A 21 4.38 -4.40 8.17
N ARG A 22 4.62 -5.62 8.67
CA ARG A 22 5.37 -6.66 7.93
C ARG A 22 4.56 -7.26 6.78
N ALA A 23 3.23 -7.14 6.80
CA ALA A 23 2.35 -7.69 5.76
C ALA A 23 2.45 -6.94 4.43
N TRP A 24 3.04 -5.73 4.42
CA TRP A 24 3.14 -4.87 3.24
C TRP A 24 4.53 -4.32 3.01
N LEU A 25 5.53 -4.69 3.82
CA LEU A 25 6.93 -4.48 3.45
C LEU A 25 7.36 -5.53 2.41
N GLY A 26 8.63 -5.57 2.01
CA GLY A 26 9.03 -6.39 0.86
C GLY A 26 8.67 -7.89 0.93
N MET A 27 8.68 -8.49 2.14
CA MET A 27 8.19 -9.86 2.32
C MET A 27 6.69 -10.01 2.07
N GLY A 28 5.91 -9.00 2.43
CA GLY A 28 4.48 -8.94 2.20
C GLY A 28 4.12 -8.83 0.72
N HIS A 29 4.80 -7.93 0.00
CA HIS A 29 4.65 -7.79 -1.46
C HIS A 29 5.02 -9.08 -2.21
N ASP A 30 6.11 -9.74 -1.84
CA ASP A 30 6.52 -11.03 -2.43
C ASP A 30 5.46 -12.11 -2.17
N LEU A 31 5.01 -12.27 -0.92
CA LEU A 31 4.00 -13.26 -0.55
C LEU A 31 2.67 -13.00 -1.26
N ALA A 32 2.17 -11.77 -1.24
CA ALA A 32 0.92 -11.41 -1.90
C ALA A 32 0.96 -11.69 -3.41
N ALA A 33 2.07 -11.36 -4.07
CA ALA A 33 2.27 -11.63 -5.49
C ALA A 33 2.26 -13.13 -5.80
N ARG A 34 2.97 -13.94 -5.01
CA ARG A 34 2.99 -15.40 -5.17
C ARG A 34 1.61 -16.01 -4.95
N THR A 35 0.91 -15.62 -3.89
CA THR A 35 -0.44 -16.09 -3.59
C THR A 35 -1.42 -15.70 -4.70
N ALA A 36 -1.29 -14.51 -5.28
CA ALA A 36 -2.12 -14.10 -6.42
C ALA A 36 -1.90 -15.00 -7.64
N VAL A 37 -0.64 -15.37 -7.94
CA VAL A 37 -0.32 -16.28 -9.04
C VAL A 37 -0.81 -17.71 -8.77
N GLU A 38 -0.73 -18.17 -7.52
CA GLU A 38 -1.27 -19.46 -7.10
C GLU A 38 -2.79 -19.53 -7.30
N ALA A 39 -3.50 -18.45 -6.92
CA ALA A 39 -4.95 -18.32 -6.99
C ALA A 39 -5.51 -18.12 -8.41
N LEU A 40 -4.66 -18.03 -9.44
CA LEU A 40 -5.12 -17.94 -10.83
C LEU A 40 -6.01 -19.13 -11.19
N PRO A 41 -7.01 -18.96 -12.08
CA PRO A 41 -7.80 -20.08 -12.58
C PRO A 41 -6.98 -20.97 -13.52
N GLU A 42 -7.42 -22.20 -13.79
CA GLU A 42 -6.70 -23.14 -14.67
C GLU A 42 -6.60 -22.64 -16.12
N ASN A 43 -7.58 -21.87 -16.58
CA ASN A 43 -7.61 -21.30 -17.93
C ASN A 43 -6.81 -20.00 -18.07
N PHE A 44 -6.09 -19.56 -17.03
CA PHE A 44 -5.24 -18.36 -17.12
C PHE A 44 -3.97 -18.66 -17.95
N PRO A 45 -3.43 -17.68 -18.70
CA PRO A 45 -2.24 -17.95 -19.53
C PRO A 45 -1.07 -18.52 -18.72
N PRO A 46 -0.48 -19.66 -19.14
CA PRO A 46 0.46 -20.43 -18.32
C PRO A 46 1.76 -19.68 -18.03
N PHE A 47 2.11 -18.68 -18.83
CA PHE A 47 3.32 -17.88 -18.63
C PHE A 47 3.28 -17.06 -17.33
N PHE A 48 2.10 -16.73 -16.78
CA PHE A 48 2.02 -16.05 -15.48
C PHE A 48 2.49 -16.95 -14.34
N ARG A 49 2.09 -18.23 -14.35
CA ARG A 49 2.59 -19.20 -13.37
C ARG A 49 4.08 -19.46 -13.54
N ALA A 50 4.54 -19.58 -14.79
CA ALA A 50 5.97 -19.73 -15.09
C ALA A 50 6.79 -18.48 -14.68
N GLY A 51 6.16 -17.30 -14.67
CA GLY A 51 6.78 -16.02 -14.33
C GLY A 51 6.64 -15.60 -12.87
N VAL A 52 6.23 -16.49 -11.95
CA VAL A 52 5.94 -16.13 -10.54
C VAL A 52 7.10 -15.40 -9.86
N GLU A 53 8.35 -15.82 -10.09
CA GLU A 53 9.53 -15.17 -9.52
C GLU A 53 9.70 -13.73 -10.02
N GLN A 54 9.46 -13.50 -11.32
CA GLN A 54 9.54 -12.16 -11.91
C GLN A 54 8.42 -11.25 -11.38
N ILE A 55 7.21 -11.79 -11.24
CA ILE A 55 6.06 -11.05 -10.70
C ILE A 55 6.31 -10.67 -9.24
N ALA A 56 6.80 -11.62 -8.42
CA ALA A 56 7.11 -11.38 -7.01
C ALA A 56 8.30 -10.42 -6.83
N HIS A 57 9.29 -10.46 -7.73
CA HIS A 57 10.37 -9.47 -7.73
C HIS A 57 9.86 -8.07 -8.10
N ALA A 58 9.11 -7.95 -9.19
CA ALA A 58 8.61 -6.67 -9.69
C ALA A 58 7.54 -6.04 -8.80
N SER A 59 6.90 -6.80 -7.91
CA SER A 59 5.92 -6.26 -6.94
C SER A 59 6.54 -5.28 -5.94
N LEU A 60 7.88 -5.25 -5.84
CA LEU A 60 8.65 -4.36 -4.99
C LEU A 60 9.04 -3.04 -5.67
N ASP A 61 9.02 -3.01 -7.00
CA ASP A 61 9.52 -1.87 -7.77
C ASP A 61 8.82 -0.53 -7.43
N PRO A 62 7.49 -0.47 -7.25
CA PRO A 62 6.80 0.76 -6.84
C PRO A 62 7.37 1.35 -5.54
N ASP A 63 7.68 0.48 -4.58
CA ASP A 63 8.23 0.81 -3.27
C ASP A 63 9.69 1.31 -3.36
N LEU A 64 10.42 0.96 -4.43
CA LEU A 64 11.77 1.45 -4.70
C LEU A 64 11.74 2.84 -5.36
N PHE A 65 10.74 3.10 -6.19
CA PHE A 65 10.57 4.36 -6.90
C PHE A 65 10.22 5.52 -5.97
N THR A 66 9.54 5.23 -4.86
CA THR A 66 9.22 6.19 -3.79
C THR A 66 10.39 6.43 -2.83
N ARG A 67 11.51 5.71 -2.97
CA ARG A 67 12.70 5.92 -2.14
C ARG A 67 13.64 6.94 -2.80
N PRO A 68 14.65 7.45 -2.08
CA PRO A 68 15.66 8.38 -2.64
C PRO A 68 16.42 7.86 -3.87
N LEU A 69 16.19 6.61 -4.28
CA LEU A 69 16.79 5.94 -5.44
C LEU A 69 16.15 6.36 -6.77
N GLY A 70 14.84 6.65 -6.82
CA GLY A 70 14.11 6.92 -8.07
C GLY A 70 14.30 8.33 -8.67
N GLY A 71 14.89 9.26 -7.91
CA GLY A 71 14.92 10.68 -8.26
C GLY A 71 13.62 11.42 -7.90
N LYS A 72 13.68 12.75 -7.83
CA LYS A 72 12.57 13.57 -7.27
C LYS A 72 11.28 13.46 -8.06
N GLN A 73 11.38 13.37 -9.38
CA GLN A 73 10.23 13.33 -10.29
C GLN A 73 9.49 12.00 -10.18
N VAL A 74 10.24 10.89 -10.14
CA VAL A 74 9.68 9.55 -9.96
C VAL A 74 9.03 9.45 -8.60
N HIS A 75 9.71 9.88 -7.53
CA HIS A 75 9.12 9.90 -6.20
C HIS A 75 7.80 10.69 -6.15
N ALA A 76 7.77 11.88 -6.76
CA ALA A 76 6.57 12.72 -6.78
C ALA A 76 5.40 12.10 -7.55
N ALA A 77 5.68 11.29 -8.58
CA ALA A 77 4.66 10.59 -9.35
C ALA A 77 4.15 9.34 -8.63
N GLU A 78 5.05 8.56 -8.02
CA GLU A 78 4.74 7.23 -7.50
C GLU A 78 4.25 7.25 -6.04
N ALA A 79 4.72 8.19 -5.22
CA ALA A 79 4.36 8.21 -3.79
C ALA A 79 2.84 8.27 -3.55
N PRO A 80 2.06 9.11 -4.25
CA PRO A 80 0.61 9.21 -4.02
C PRO A 80 -0.19 7.98 -4.47
N GLU A 81 0.41 7.07 -5.24
CA GLU A 81 -0.23 5.83 -5.68
C GLU A 81 -0.28 4.76 -4.57
N HIS A 82 0.43 4.98 -3.44
CA HIS A 82 0.57 3.99 -2.36
C HIS A 82 -0.43 4.16 -1.21
N TYR A 83 -1.22 5.24 -1.21
CA TYR A 83 -2.13 5.56 -0.12
C TYR A 83 -3.30 6.41 -0.61
N PHE A 84 -4.35 6.47 0.21
CA PHE A 84 -5.43 7.46 0.10
C PHE A 84 -5.98 7.78 1.49
N ASP A 85 -5.68 8.96 1.99
CA ASP A 85 -5.95 9.38 3.36
C ASP A 85 -7.36 9.97 3.46
N LEU A 86 -8.34 9.10 3.72
CA LEU A 86 -9.76 9.44 3.79
C LEU A 86 -10.08 10.55 4.80
N GLU A 87 -9.33 10.60 5.90
CA GLU A 87 -9.49 11.58 6.97
C GLU A 87 -9.16 13.01 6.51
N LEU A 88 -8.27 13.17 5.53
CA LEU A 88 -7.95 14.47 4.96
C LEU A 88 -9.06 14.97 4.03
N PHE A 89 -9.94 14.07 3.59
CA PHE A 89 -10.97 14.37 2.62
C PHE A 89 -12.40 14.28 3.17
N ALA A 90 -12.60 13.80 4.40
CA ALA A 90 -13.89 13.82 5.12
C ALA A 90 -15.09 13.46 4.21
N LEU A 91 -14.96 12.37 3.45
CA LEU A 91 -16.03 11.92 2.57
C LEU A 91 -17.08 11.14 3.34
N SER A 92 -18.35 11.44 3.05
CA SER A 92 -19.45 10.52 3.37
C SER A 92 -19.43 9.29 2.48
N GLU A 93 -18.97 9.43 1.22
CA GLU A 93 -18.91 8.37 0.21
C GLU A 93 -17.74 8.57 -0.76
N LEU A 94 -17.07 7.46 -1.11
CA LEU A 94 -16.00 7.45 -2.11
C LEU A 94 -16.57 7.60 -3.52
N PRO A 95 -15.97 8.45 -4.38
CA PRO A 95 -16.26 8.48 -5.81
C PRO A 95 -16.03 7.12 -6.46
N GLU A 96 -16.72 6.86 -7.57
CA GLU A 96 -16.58 5.59 -8.29
C GLU A 96 -15.26 5.53 -9.06
N THR A 97 -14.74 6.67 -9.51
CA THR A 97 -13.52 6.72 -10.31
C THR A 97 -12.44 7.62 -9.71
N ARG A 98 -11.17 7.27 -10.02
CA ARG A 98 -10.00 8.08 -9.67
C ARG A 98 -10.11 9.53 -10.16
N TYR A 99 -10.61 9.75 -11.37
CA TYR A 99 -10.72 11.09 -11.94
C TYR A 99 -11.80 11.93 -11.26
N GLU A 100 -12.92 11.33 -10.85
CA GLU A 100 -13.91 12.02 -10.02
C GLU A 100 -13.31 12.40 -8.66
N PHE A 101 -12.55 11.50 -8.04
CA PHE A 101 -11.82 11.81 -6.80
C PHE A 101 -10.86 12.98 -6.97
N MET A 102 -10.04 12.98 -8.03
CA MET A 102 -9.16 14.10 -8.36
C MET A 102 -9.92 15.42 -8.59
N GLY A 103 -11.08 15.36 -9.26
CA GLY A 103 -11.97 16.51 -9.43
C GLY A 103 -12.41 17.08 -8.08
N ARG A 104 -12.89 16.23 -7.17
CA ARG A 104 -13.31 16.66 -5.84
C ARG A 104 -12.13 17.16 -4.97
N LEU A 105 -10.93 16.58 -5.10
CA LEU A 105 -9.71 17.12 -4.45
C LEU A 105 -9.43 18.55 -4.92
N SER A 106 -9.54 18.78 -6.23
CA SER A 106 -9.33 20.09 -6.85
C SER A 106 -10.34 21.13 -6.35
N GLU A 107 -11.63 20.78 -6.28
CA GLU A 107 -12.69 21.66 -5.74
C GLU A 107 -12.38 22.13 -4.32
N ARG A 108 -11.77 21.25 -3.51
CA ARG A 108 -11.39 21.53 -2.12
C ARG A 108 -9.98 22.07 -1.97
N LYS A 109 -9.27 22.31 -3.08
CA LYS A 109 -7.87 22.80 -3.10
C LYS A 109 -6.91 21.89 -2.32
N LEU A 110 -7.14 20.59 -2.37
CA LEU A 110 -6.28 19.59 -1.76
C LEU A 110 -5.33 19.01 -2.81
N ALA A 111 -4.06 18.89 -2.45
CA ALA A 111 -3.05 18.34 -3.33
C ALA A 111 -3.11 16.80 -3.32
N PRO A 112 -3.22 16.12 -4.48
CA PRO A 112 -3.11 14.67 -4.56
C PRO A 112 -1.82 14.14 -3.93
N ALA A 113 -0.72 14.88 -4.07
CA ALA A 113 0.56 14.54 -3.46
C ALA A 113 0.57 14.49 -1.92
N LYS A 114 -0.50 14.98 -1.27
CA LYS A 114 -0.69 14.95 0.19
C LYS A 114 -1.80 13.99 0.61
N VAL A 115 -2.85 13.84 -0.20
CA VAL A 115 -4.02 13.02 0.14
C VAL A 115 -3.90 11.60 -0.41
N GLY A 116 -3.09 11.38 -1.45
CA GLY A 116 -3.04 10.12 -2.17
C GLY A 116 -4.09 10.03 -3.27
N LEU A 117 -4.24 8.84 -3.86
CA LEU A 117 -5.11 8.58 -5.02
C LEU A 117 -5.91 7.30 -4.82
N LEU A 118 -7.14 7.28 -5.37
CA LEU A 118 -7.91 6.04 -5.42
C LEU A 118 -7.25 5.04 -6.38
N PRO A 119 -7.22 3.74 -6.03
CA PRO A 119 -6.67 2.69 -6.88
C PRO A 119 -7.38 2.60 -8.23
#